data_AF-A0A284QSJ3-F1
#
_entry.id   AF-A0A284QSJ3-F1
#
_cell.length_a   1.000
_cell.length_b   1.000
_cell.length_c   1.000
_cell.angle_alpha   90.00
_cell.angle_beta   90.00
_cell.angle_gamma   90.00
#
_symmetry.space_group_name_H-M   'P 1'
#
loop_
_entity.id
_entity.type
_entity.pdbx_description
1 polymer ?
#
loop_
_entity_poly.entity_id
_entity_poly.type
_entity_poly.pdbx_seq_one_letter_code
_entity_poly.pdbx_strand_id
1 'polypeptide(L)'
;MRMDYGTGHETSFALFLCCLTLVRFLQPTPEEERDLVFCVFLRYLLLCWRLQDVYMLEPAGSHGVWGLDDSSFLGYIFGSGQLRDQTEIPVSAVLHPPLPPTNLYFMSIMRILDVKRGPFHEHSSQLYSIAKSVPNWGKVNTGLFKMYEAEVLGKRVVVQHLPLGGILEWNRPSVPTPPISPLENSSSSASYYPVQAPWLRSLSGAAGQSNHSTFSSACSTVSTRRPGDPYALAGLSAPQEPSPMETSYQKR
;
A
#
# COMPACT_ATOMS: atom_id res chain seq x y z
N MET A 1 6.94 -15.50 -11.66
CA MET A 1 6.41 -14.14 -11.89
C MET A 1 5.12 -14.04 -11.08
N ARG A 2 4.92 -12.97 -10.30
CA ARG A 2 3.68 -12.74 -9.55
C ARG A 2 2.73 -11.90 -10.39
N MET A 3 1.43 -12.14 -10.25
CA MET A 3 0.36 -11.36 -10.90
C MET A 3 -0.26 -10.43 -9.85
N ASP A 4 0.56 -9.55 -9.28
CA ASP A 4 0.21 -8.70 -8.16
C ASP A 4 0.47 -7.21 -8.48
N TYR A 5 -0.23 -6.31 -7.77
CA TYR A 5 -0.01 -4.87 -7.86
C TYR A 5 -0.11 -4.24 -6.47
N GLY A 6 0.68 -3.21 -6.21
CA GLY A 6 0.72 -2.56 -4.90
C GLY A 6 1.51 -1.26 -4.90
N THR A 7 1.71 -0.70 -3.72
CA THR A 7 2.30 0.64 -3.54
C THR A 7 3.71 0.78 -4.10
N GLY A 8 4.52 -0.29 -4.14
CA GLY A 8 5.84 -0.27 -4.77
C GLY A 8 5.79 -0.03 -6.29
N HIS A 9 4.76 -0.53 -6.98
CA HIS A 9 4.52 -0.26 -8.40
C HIS A 9 4.09 1.19 -8.61
N GLU A 10 3.19 1.69 -7.76
CA GLU A 10 2.76 3.09 -7.74
C GLU A 10 3.94 4.05 -7.51
N THR A 11 4.81 3.75 -6.54
CA THR A 11 6.04 4.50 -6.29
C THR A 11 6.98 4.45 -7.50
N SER A 12 7.11 3.30 -8.16
CA SER A 12 7.95 3.18 -9.37
C SER A 12 7.46 4.11 -10.49
N PHE A 13 6.15 4.22 -10.68
CA PHE A 13 5.58 5.16 -11.65
C PHE A 13 5.85 6.62 -11.26
N ALA A 14 5.72 6.97 -9.98
CA ALA A 14 6.06 8.31 -9.50
C ALA A 14 7.55 8.63 -9.69
N LEU A 15 8.45 7.66 -9.47
CA LEU A 15 9.89 7.82 -9.74
C LEU A 15 10.17 7.99 -11.23
N PHE A 16 9.45 7.29 -12.10
CA PHE A 16 9.55 7.50 -13.55
C PHE A 16 9.21 8.95 -13.94
N LEU A 17 8.09 9.48 -13.43
CA LEU A 17 7.74 10.89 -13.67
C LEU A 17 8.79 11.85 -13.09
N CYS A 18 9.30 11.55 -11.89
CA CYS A 18 10.38 12.31 -11.28
C CYS A 18 11.64 12.33 -12.16
N CYS A 19 12.05 11.19 -12.70
CA CYS A 19 13.19 11.11 -13.63
C CYS A 19 12.98 11.96 -14.88
N LEU A 20 11.79 11.96 -15.47
CA LEU A 20 11.46 12.81 -16.63
C LEU A 20 11.57 14.31 -16.28
N THR A 21 11.17 14.70 -15.08
CA THR A 21 11.34 16.08 -14.59
C THR A 21 12.82 16.41 -14.32
N LEU A 22 13.59 15.49 -13.73
CA LEU A 22 15.02 15.68 -13.45
C LEU A 22 15.85 15.89 -14.72
N VAL A 23 15.54 15.17 -15.81
CA VAL A 23 16.20 15.34 -17.12
C VAL A 23 15.66 16.51 -17.94
N ARG A 24 14.72 17.31 -17.38
CA ARG A 24 14.10 18.47 -18.02
C ARG A 24 13.27 18.14 -19.27
N PHE A 25 12.85 16.88 -19.41
CA PHE A 25 11.83 16.52 -20.39
C PHE A 25 10.49 17.14 -20.00
N LEU A 26 10.16 17.10 -18.70
CA LEU A 26 9.05 17.84 -18.09
C LEU A 26 9.63 19.05 -17.35
N GLN A 27 9.00 20.23 -17.45
CA GLN A 27 9.45 21.41 -16.71
C GLN A 27 8.90 21.36 -15.28
N PRO A 28 9.72 21.59 -14.24
CA PRO A 28 9.24 21.69 -12.86
C PRO A 28 8.62 23.07 -12.61
N THR A 29 7.54 23.34 -13.33
CA THR A 29 6.68 24.49 -13.09
C THR A 29 5.45 24.01 -12.32
N PRO A 30 4.88 24.82 -11.40
CA PRO A 30 3.71 24.40 -10.63
C PRO A 30 2.51 23.99 -11.50
N GLU A 31 2.38 24.58 -12.69
CA GLU A 31 1.33 24.27 -13.65
C GLU A 31 1.50 22.86 -14.23
N GLU A 32 2.70 22.55 -14.72
CA GLU A 32 3.01 21.24 -15.30
C GLU A 32 3.02 20.14 -14.22
N GLU A 33 3.57 20.40 -13.04
CA GLU A 33 3.53 19.46 -11.91
C GLU A 33 2.09 19.09 -11.51
N ARG A 34 1.19 20.07 -11.54
CA ARG A 34 -0.24 19.83 -11.30
C ARG A 34 -0.86 18.97 -12.39
N ASP A 35 -0.52 19.20 -13.65
CA ASP A 35 -1.00 18.41 -14.77
C ASP A 35 -0.45 16.97 -14.75
N LEU A 36 0.78 16.76 -14.28
CA LEU A 36 1.31 15.42 -14.04
C LEU A 36 0.46 14.64 -13.05
N VAL A 37 -0.04 15.29 -12.00
CA VAL A 37 -0.91 14.63 -11.02
C VAL A 37 -2.33 14.45 -11.56
N PHE A 38 -2.96 15.50 -12.07
CA PHE A 38 -4.39 15.47 -12.41
C PHE A 38 -4.69 14.89 -13.79
N CYS A 39 -3.72 14.83 -14.70
CA CYS A 39 -3.90 14.23 -16.03
C CYS A 39 -3.16 12.91 -16.15
N VAL A 40 -1.85 12.88 -15.87
CA VAL A 40 -1.01 11.70 -16.14
C VAL A 40 -1.20 10.64 -15.05
N PHE A 41 -1.04 11.00 -13.78
CA PHE A 41 -1.21 10.09 -12.66
C PHE A 41 -2.65 9.61 -12.52
N LEU A 42 -3.65 10.46 -12.75
CA LEU A 42 -5.05 10.03 -12.78
C LEU A 42 -5.30 8.96 -13.85
N ARG A 43 -4.79 9.14 -15.09
CA ARG A 43 -4.92 8.12 -16.15
C ARG A 43 -4.21 6.82 -15.78
N TYR A 44 -3.04 6.92 -15.16
CA TYR A 44 -2.33 5.76 -14.62
C TYR A 44 -3.17 5.02 -13.57
N LEU A 45 -3.75 5.74 -12.60
CA LEU A 45 -4.56 5.16 -11.53
C LEU A 45 -5.79 4.42 -12.09
N LEU A 46 -6.51 5.04 -13.02
CA LEU A 46 -7.66 4.42 -13.70
C LEU A 46 -7.26 3.17 -14.51
N LEU A 47 -6.09 3.21 -15.16
CA LEU A 47 -5.54 2.04 -15.85
C LEU A 47 -5.24 0.91 -14.86
N CYS A 48 -4.57 1.20 -13.76
CA CYS A 48 -4.25 0.21 -12.72
C CYS A 48 -5.52 -0.42 -12.13
N TRP A 49 -6.56 0.36 -11.82
CA TRP A 49 -7.83 -0.18 -11.36
C TRP A 49 -8.49 -1.10 -12.38
N ARG A 50 -8.46 -0.72 -13.66
CA ARG A 50 -8.96 -1.59 -14.74
C ARG A 50 -8.16 -2.88 -14.84
N LEU A 51 -6.82 -2.82 -14.70
CA LEU A 51 -5.98 -4.02 -14.71
C LEU A 51 -6.26 -4.93 -13.52
N GLN A 52 -6.46 -4.36 -12.33
CA GLN A 52 -6.86 -5.10 -11.13
C GLN A 52 -8.19 -5.84 -11.36
N ASP A 53 -9.19 -5.17 -11.93
CA ASP A 53 -10.50 -5.76 -12.20
C ASP A 53 -10.45 -6.84 -13.28
N VAL A 54 -9.74 -6.58 -14.38
CA VAL A 54 -9.71 -7.49 -15.54
C VAL A 54 -8.90 -8.74 -15.24
N TYR A 55 -7.77 -8.59 -14.54
CA TYR A 55 -6.83 -9.69 -14.29
C TYR A 55 -6.89 -10.23 -12.86
N MET A 56 -7.79 -9.73 -12.01
CA MET A 56 -7.93 -10.14 -10.62
C MET A 56 -6.59 -10.11 -9.87
N LEU A 57 -5.86 -9.00 -10.01
CA LEU A 57 -4.51 -8.88 -9.46
C LEU A 57 -4.55 -8.96 -7.94
N GLU A 58 -3.65 -9.75 -7.36
CA GLU A 58 -3.52 -9.84 -5.91
C GLU A 58 -2.87 -8.55 -5.36
N PRO A 59 -3.29 -8.07 -4.18
CA PRO A 59 -2.62 -6.97 -3.49
C PRO A 59 -1.17 -7.31 -3.11
N ALA A 60 -0.19 -6.66 -3.74
CA ALA A 60 1.23 -6.87 -3.49
C ALA A 60 1.69 -6.15 -2.22
N GLY A 61 2.26 -6.88 -1.26
CA GLY A 61 2.83 -6.29 -0.05
C GLY A 61 1.79 -5.65 0.87
N SER A 62 0.52 -6.07 0.78
CA SER A 62 -0.56 -5.53 1.59
C SER A 62 -0.31 -5.77 3.10
N HIS A 63 -0.65 -4.77 3.90
CA HIS A 63 -0.60 -4.86 5.36
C HIS A 63 -1.90 -5.44 5.96
N GLY A 64 -2.76 -6.00 5.11
CA GLY A 64 -4.13 -6.38 5.47
C GLY A 64 -4.89 -5.18 6.04
N VAL A 65 -5.65 -5.41 7.12
CA VAL A 65 -6.48 -4.39 7.80
C VAL A 65 -5.67 -3.23 8.36
N TRP A 66 -4.34 -3.38 8.53
CA TRP A 66 -3.46 -2.34 9.06
C TRP A 66 -2.91 -1.39 7.99
N GLY A 67 -3.10 -1.71 6.71
CA GLY A 67 -2.74 -0.84 5.59
C GLY A 67 -3.72 0.31 5.41
N LEU A 68 -3.27 1.37 4.73
CA LEU A 68 -4.18 2.45 4.33
C LEU A 68 -5.20 1.95 3.30
N ASP A 69 -4.71 1.26 2.27
CA ASP A 69 -5.46 0.60 1.22
C ASP A 69 -4.63 -0.61 0.73
N ASP A 70 -5.26 -1.50 -0.05
CA ASP A 70 -4.67 -2.75 -0.52
C ASP A 70 -3.56 -2.51 -1.53
N SER A 71 -3.68 -1.45 -2.35
CA SER A 71 -2.79 -1.28 -3.52
C SER A 71 -2.37 0.14 -3.86
N SER A 72 -3.02 1.17 -3.33
CA SER A 72 -2.76 2.57 -3.65
C SER A 72 -2.45 3.41 -2.41
N PHE A 73 -1.66 4.46 -2.57
CA PHE A 73 -1.35 5.40 -1.49
C PHE A 73 -1.30 6.85 -2.00
N LEU A 74 -0.60 7.10 -3.10
CA LEU A 74 -0.36 8.45 -3.61
C LEU A 74 -1.64 9.22 -3.95
N GLY A 75 -2.69 8.52 -4.42
CA GLY A 75 -4.01 9.14 -4.64
C GLY A 75 -4.59 9.82 -3.39
N TYR A 76 -4.37 9.25 -2.20
CA TYR A 76 -4.80 9.85 -0.93
C TYR A 76 -3.93 11.07 -0.55
N ILE A 77 -2.62 11.03 -0.81
CA ILE A 77 -1.73 12.18 -0.56
C ILE A 77 -2.14 13.36 -1.44
N PHE A 78 -2.24 13.14 -2.76
CA PHE A 78 -2.61 14.20 -3.70
C PHE A 78 -4.02 14.71 -3.44
N GLY A 79 -4.98 13.81 -3.19
CA GLY A 79 -6.36 14.18 -2.91
C GLY A 79 -6.57 14.92 -1.60
N SER A 80 -5.84 14.56 -0.54
CA SER A 80 -5.84 15.36 0.70
C SER A 80 -5.15 16.71 0.51
N GLY A 81 -4.16 16.80 -0.39
CA GLY A 81 -3.53 18.06 -0.79
C GLY A 81 -4.49 19.01 -1.52
N GLN A 82 -5.36 18.47 -2.39
CA GLN A 82 -6.43 19.25 -3.05
C GLN A 82 -7.42 19.87 -2.03
N LEU A 83 -7.59 19.24 -0.86
CA LEU A 83 -8.52 19.65 0.19
C LEU A 83 -7.84 20.39 1.35
N ARG A 84 -6.53 20.62 1.27
CA ARG A 84 -5.71 20.98 2.44
C ARG A 84 -6.19 22.24 3.16
N ASP A 85 -6.56 23.25 2.38
CA ASP A 85 -6.82 24.61 2.86
C ASP A 85 -8.33 24.96 2.88
N GLN A 86 -9.22 24.02 2.53
CA GLN A 86 -10.67 24.20 2.59
C GLN A 86 -11.26 23.73 3.94
N THR A 87 -12.39 24.32 4.33
CA THR A 87 -13.12 24.01 5.58
C THR A 87 -14.56 23.55 5.38
N GLU A 88 -15.09 23.61 4.15
CA GLU A 88 -16.47 23.27 3.80
C GLU A 88 -16.76 21.77 3.94
N ILE A 89 -15.81 20.93 3.51
CA ILE A 89 -15.94 19.47 3.54
C ILE A 89 -15.13 18.95 4.72
N PRO A 90 -15.77 18.50 5.81
CA PRO A 90 -15.04 17.89 6.92
C PRO A 90 -14.45 16.54 6.51
N VAL A 91 -13.39 16.09 7.18
CA VAL A 91 -12.75 14.79 6.87
C VAL A 91 -13.74 13.62 7.03
N SER A 92 -14.64 13.71 8.01
CA SER A 92 -15.68 12.69 8.26
C SER A 92 -16.67 12.54 7.11
N ALA A 93 -16.77 13.50 6.19
CA ALA A 93 -17.66 13.42 5.02
C ALA A 93 -17.36 12.20 4.14
N VAL A 94 -16.12 11.68 4.14
CA VAL A 94 -15.76 10.48 3.36
C VAL A 94 -16.54 9.22 3.77
N LEU A 95 -17.16 9.23 4.95
CA LEU A 95 -18.00 8.12 5.44
C LEU A 95 -19.44 8.18 4.93
N HIS A 96 -19.80 9.24 4.19
CA HIS A 96 -21.14 9.51 3.71
C HIS A 96 -21.16 9.63 2.17
N PRO A 97 -21.01 8.52 1.44
CA PRO A 97 -21.10 8.51 -0.02
C PRO A 97 -22.52 8.89 -0.49
N PRO A 98 -22.69 9.40 -1.73
CA PRO A 98 -21.67 9.53 -2.77
C PRO A 98 -20.77 10.77 -2.60
N LEU A 99 -19.50 10.62 -2.98
CA LEU A 99 -18.52 11.69 -2.93
C LEU A 99 -18.28 12.29 -4.33
N PRO A 100 -17.95 13.59 -4.46
CA PRO A 100 -17.65 14.20 -5.75
C PRO A 100 -16.44 13.52 -6.45
N PRO A 101 -16.52 13.18 -7.75
CA PRO A 101 -15.43 12.54 -8.48
C PRO A 101 -14.32 13.51 -8.92
N THR A 102 -14.31 14.74 -8.40
CA THR A 102 -13.35 15.80 -8.75
C THR A 102 -12.07 15.75 -7.92
N ASN A 103 -12.02 14.91 -6.90
CA ASN A 103 -10.93 14.81 -5.94
C ASN A 103 -10.36 13.38 -5.90
N LEU A 104 -9.03 13.24 -5.96
CA LEU A 104 -8.37 11.93 -6.00
C LEU A 104 -8.61 11.08 -4.74
N TYR A 105 -8.73 11.71 -3.57
CA TYR A 105 -9.03 11.00 -2.31
C TYR A 105 -10.43 10.41 -2.39
N PHE A 106 -11.42 11.21 -2.82
CA PHE A 106 -12.80 10.77 -2.95
C PHE A 106 -12.95 9.67 -4.00
N MET A 107 -12.25 9.79 -5.14
CA MET A 107 -12.22 8.73 -6.15
C MET A 107 -11.67 7.42 -5.58
N SER A 108 -10.58 7.46 -4.82
CA SER A 108 -10.02 6.26 -4.17
C SER A 108 -10.95 5.66 -3.12
N ILE A 109 -11.68 6.48 -2.35
CA ILE A 109 -12.69 5.99 -1.40
C ILE A 109 -13.86 5.33 -2.12
N MET A 110 -14.39 5.95 -3.18
CA MET A 110 -15.45 5.38 -4.00
C MET A 110 -15.01 4.04 -4.61
N ARG A 111 -13.76 3.97 -5.11
CA ARG A 111 -13.17 2.73 -5.61
C ARG A 111 -13.17 1.61 -4.56
N ILE A 112 -12.78 1.91 -3.32
CA ILE A 112 -12.83 0.93 -2.22
C ILE A 112 -14.26 0.43 -2.01
N LEU A 113 -15.25 1.32 -1.97
CA LEU A 113 -16.65 0.97 -1.76
C LEU A 113 -17.22 0.11 -2.89
N ASP A 114 -16.72 0.30 -4.11
CA ASP A 114 -17.13 -0.49 -5.28
C ASP A 114 -16.57 -1.93 -5.23
N VAL A 115 -15.34 -2.11 -4.73
CA VAL A 115 -14.64 -3.42 -4.75
C VAL A 115 -14.79 -4.21 -3.45
N LYS A 116 -14.87 -3.55 -2.30
CA LYS A 116 -15.01 -4.20 -0.99
C LYS A 116 -16.49 -4.29 -0.59
N ARG A 117 -16.81 -5.28 0.24
CA ARG A 117 -18.17 -5.51 0.74
C ARG A 117 -18.17 -5.48 2.26
N GLY A 118 -19.31 -5.07 2.82
CA GLY A 118 -19.50 -4.94 4.26
C GLY A 118 -19.25 -3.52 4.77
N PRO A 119 -19.32 -3.32 6.10
CA PRO A 119 -19.10 -2.02 6.72
C PRO A 119 -17.69 -1.48 6.50
N PHE A 120 -17.58 -0.19 6.15
CA PHE A 120 -16.30 0.45 5.82
C PHE A 120 -15.22 0.31 6.90
N HIS A 121 -15.61 0.36 8.18
CA HIS A 121 -14.69 0.25 9.31
C HIS A 121 -14.07 -1.15 9.47
N GLU A 122 -14.68 -2.21 8.92
CA GLU A 122 -14.15 -3.58 8.99
C GLU A 122 -13.05 -3.81 7.96
N HIS A 123 -13.24 -3.35 6.73
CA HIS A 123 -12.31 -3.62 5.63
C HIS A 123 -11.32 -2.46 5.34
N SER A 124 -11.56 -1.28 5.92
CA SER A 124 -10.76 -0.06 5.72
C SER A 124 -10.59 0.71 7.04
N SER A 125 -10.18 -0.01 8.08
CA SER A 125 -10.10 0.49 9.46
C SER A 125 -9.23 1.75 9.62
N GLN A 126 -8.09 1.84 8.91
CA GLN A 126 -7.20 3.01 8.98
C GLN A 126 -7.84 4.25 8.37
N LEU A 127 -8.42 4.13 7.18
CA LEU A 127 -9.17 5.23 6.54
C LEU A 127 -10.35 5.66 7.40
N TYR A 128 -11.04 4.72 8.04
CA TYR A 128 -12.12 5.01 8.98
C TYR A 128 -11.61 5.77 10.21
N SER A 129 -10.48 5.36 10.80
CA SER A 129 -9.87 6.05 11.93
C SER A 129 -9.45 7.47 11.55
N ILE A 130 -8.82 7.67 10.39
CA ILE A 130 -8.47 9.00 9.87
C ILE A 130 -9.72 9.87 9.74
N ALA A 131 -10.79 9.34 9.15
CA ALA A 131 -12.04 10.06 8.95
C ALA A 131 -12.74 10.48 10.27
N LYS A 132 -12.61 9.67 11.32
CA LYS A 132 -13.22 9.95 12.64
C LYS A 132 -12.36 10.84 13.53
N SER A 133 -11.03 10.68 13.48
CA SER A 133 -10.13 11.23 14.50
C SER A 133 -9.36 12.46 14.03
N VAL A 134 -9.19 12.68 12.73
CA VAL A 134 -8.39 13.79 12.20
C VAL A 134 -9.29 15.00 11.90
N PRO A 135 -9.03 16.18 12.49
CA PRO A 135 -10.00 17.28 12.48
C PRO A 135 -10.02 18.09 11.18
N ASN A 136 -8.95 18.06 10.37
CA ASN A 136 -8.86 18.82 9.13
C ASN A 136 -7.92 18.17 8.10
N TRP A 137 -8.11 18.52 6.83
CA TRP A 137 -7.36 17.96 5.71
C TRP A 137 -5.87 18.31 5.71
N GLY A 138 -5.48 19.47 6.25
CA GLY A 138 -4.08 19.80 6.49
C GLY A 138 -3.34 18.76 7.33
N LYS A 139 -3.96 18.32 8.43
CA LYS A 139 -3.42 17.25 9.28
C LYS A 139 -3.48 15.88 8.60
N VAL A 140 -4.55 15.60 7.84
CA VAL A 140 -4.63 14.35 7.04
C VAL A 140 -3.45 14.27 6.09
N ASN A 141 -3.24 15.31 5.28
CA ASN A 141 -2.17 15.35 4.29
C ASN A 141 -0.78 15.18 4.94
N THR A 142 -0.51 15.93 6.00
CA THR A 142 0.75 15.81 6.76
C THR A 142 0.94 14.40 7.34
N GLY A 143 -0.12 13.81 7.89
CA GLY A 143 -0.08 12.46 8.44
C GLY A 143 0.16 11.39 7.36
N LEU A 144 -0.47 11.54 6.19
CA LEU A 144 -0.29 10.64 5.07
C LEU A 144 1.12 10.69 4.47
N PHE A 145 1.76 11.87 4.41
CA PHE A 145 3.17 11.95 4.02
C PHE A 145 4.06 11.16 4.98
N LYS A 146 3.90 11.36 6.29
CA LYS A 146 4.68 10.60 7.31
C LYS A 146 4.42 9.10 7.23
N MET A 147 3.15 8.72 7.02
CA MET A 147 2.77 7.33 6.87
C MET A 147 3.36 6.73 5.58
N TYR A 148 3.41 7.47 4.46
CA TYR A 148 4.03 7.01 3.21
C TYR A 148 5.54 6.80 3.38
N GLU A 149 6.24 7.72 4.04
CA GLU A 149 7.65 7.57 4.35
C GLU A 149 7.93 6.32 5.19
N ALA A 150 7.15 6.08 6.24
CA ALA A 150 7.34 4.93 7.13
C ALA A 150 6.91 3.60 6.51
N GLU A 151 5.73 3.58 5.88
CA GLU A 151 5.03 2.35 5.51
C GLU A 151 5.28 1.94 4.05
N VAL A 152 5.68 2.88 3.19
CA VAL A 152 6.01 2.58 1.78
C VAL A 152 7.52 2.67 1.59
N LEU A 153 8.11 3.85 1.76
CA LEU A 153 9.53 4.07 1.46
C LEU A 153 10.47 3.40 2.47
N GLY A 154 10.07 3.34 3.75
CA GLY A 154 10.82 2.72 4.83
C GLY A 154 10.75 1.19 4.86
N LYS A 155 9.85 0.58 4.09
CA LYS A 155 9.65 -0.88 4.09
C LYS A 155 10.40 -1.56 2.96
N ARG A 156 11.46 -2.29 3.31
CA ARG A 156 12.26 -3.07 2.35
C ARG A 156 11.41 -3.93 1.41
N VAL A 157 10.40 -4.63 1.93
CA VAL A 157 9.53 -5.52 1.12
C VAL A 157 8.78 -4.77 0.02
N VAL A 158 8.54 -3.47 0.19
CA VAL A 158 7.91 -2.60 -0.80
C VAL A 158 8.94 -2.03 -1.76
N VAL A 159 10.08 -1.54 -1.25
CA VAL A 159 11.06 -0.80 -2.07
C VAL A 159 12.13 -1.66 -2.74
N GLN A 160 12.25 -2.95 -2.38
CA GLN A 160 13.32 -3.84 -2.89
C GLN A 160 13.33 -4.00 -4.42
N HIS A 161 12.22 -3.66 -5.09
CA HIS A 161 12.07 -3.76 -6.54
C HIS A 161 12.09 -2.38 -7.25
N LEU A 162 12.34 -1.28 -6.52
CA LEU A 162 12.42 0.03 -7.15
C LEU A 162 13.63 0.09 -8.11
N PRO A 163 13.45 0.62 -9.34
CA PRO A 163 14.51 0.72 -10.32
C PRO A 163 15.44 1.90 -10.00
N LEU A 164 16.36 1.69 -9.07
CA LEU A 164 17.36 2.69 -8.69
C LEU A 164 18.65 2.50 -9.50
N GLY A 165 19.16 3.59 -10.07
CA GLY A 165 20.37 3.64 -10.88
C GLY A 165 20.45 4.92 -11.72
N GLY A 166 21.67 5.30 -12.12
CA GLY A 166 21.92 6.44 -13.02
C GLY A 166 21.43 7.78 -12.47
N ILE A 167 20.20 8.16 -12.80
CA ILE A 167 19.57 9.42 -12.37
C ILE A 167 19.21 9.38 -10.87
N LEU A 168 18.80 8.21 -10.36
CA LEU A 168 18.43 8.01 -8.96
C LEU A 168 19.40 7.02 -8.32
N GLU A 169 20.55 7.51 -7.85
CA GLU A 169 21.57 6.67 -7.24
C GLU A 169 21.26 6.34 -5.79
N TRP A 170 21.55 5.09 -5.40
CA TRP A 170 21.59 4.73 -3.99
C TRP A 170 22.85 5.33 -3.37
N ASN A 171 22.67 6.32 -2.49
CA ASN A 171 23.79 6.87 -1.74
C ASN A 171 24.38 5.77 -0.84
N ARG A 172 25.46 5.14 -1.29
CA ARG A 172 26.23 4.19 -0.48
C ARG A 172 27.11 5.03 0.43
N PRO A 173 27.04 4.87 1.77
CA PRO A 173 28.05 5.45 2.64
C PRO A 173 29.41 5.03 2.11
N SER A 174 30.28 6.00 1.78
CA SER A 174 31.64 5.71 1.36
C SER A 174 32.28 4.85 2.45
N VAL A 175 32.54 3.58 2.16
CA VAL A 175 33.41 2.77 3.01
C VAL A 175 34.75 3.50 3.00
N PRO A 176 35.27 3.97 4.15
CA PRO A 176 36.57 4.60 4.17
C PRO A 176 37.56 3.61 3.59
N THR A 177 38.17 3.95 2.45
CA THR A 177 39.23 3.14 1.86
C THR A 177 40.30 3.00 2.94
N PRO A 178 40.63 1.78 3.40
CA PRO A 178 41.73 1.63 4.33
C PRO A 178 42.97 2.23 3.65
N PRO A 179 43.78 3.03 4.36
CA PRO A 179 45.00 3.58 3.78
C PRO A 179 45.83 2.41 3.25
N ILE A 180 46.27 2.52 1.99
CA ILE A 180 47.21 1.57 1.39
C ILE A 180 48.49 1.66 2.23
N SER A 181 48.66 0.74 3.17
CA SER A 181 49.93 0.54 3.84
C SER A 181 50.94 0.04 2.80
N PRO A 182 52.15 0.61 2.71
CA PRO A 182 53.20 0.07 1.84
C PRO A 182 53.45 -1.40 2.22
N LEU A 183 53.68 -2.26 1.22
CA LEU A 183 54.11 -3.64 1.44
C LEU A 183 55.37 -3.65 2.32
N GLU A 184 55.23 -4.09 3.58
CA GLU A 184 56.36 -4.57 4.38
C GLU A 184 56.40 -6.09 4.32
N ASN A 185 57.50 -6.59 3.74
CA ASN A 185 57.91 -7.98 3.81
C ASN A 185 58.22 -8.36 5.26
N SER A 186 57.51 -9.33 5.83
CA SER A 186 58.10 -10.34 6.74
C SER A 186 57.11 -11.44 7.19
N SER A 187 57.45 -12.67 6.80
CA SER A 187 57.30 -13.95 7.52
C SER A 187 56.19 -14.16 8.57
N SER A 188 55.22 -14.99 8.19
CA SER A 188 54.63 -16.12 8.94
C SER A 188 54.27 -15.99 10.43
N SER A 189 52.97 -16.04 10.73
CA SER A 189 52.35 -17.15 11.49
C SER A 189 50.82 -17.09 11.34
N ALA A 190 50.23 -18.22 10.95
CA ALA A 190 48.78 -18.36 10.81
C ALA A 190 48.16 -18.66 12.18
N SER A 191 47.34 -17.74 12.68
CA SER A 191 46.49 -17.96 13.86
C SER A 191 45.03 -17.91 13.43
N TYR A 192 44.38 -19.06 13.47
CA TYR A 192 42.96 -19.25 13.18
C TYR A 192 42.15 -18.65 14.34
N TYR A 193 41.51 -17.51 14.15
CA TYR A 193 40.53 -16.97 15.10
C TYR A 193 39.11 -17.33 14.63
N PRO A 194 38.30 -18.04 15.44
CA PRO A 194 36.91 -18.30 15.09
C PRO A 194 36.11 -17.00 15.16
N VAL A 195 35.37 -16.69 14.09
CA VAL A 195 34.43 -15.57 14.02
C VAL A 195 33.24 -15.88 14.93
N GLN A 196 33.11 -15.16 16.05
CA GLN A 196 31.91 -15.22 16.88
C GLN A 196 30.85 -14.24 16.38
N ALA A 197 29.60 -14.71 16.33
CA ALA A 197 28.46 -13.95 15.85
C ALA A 197 27.99 -12.88 16.87
N PRO A 198 27.40 -11.75 16.42
CA PRO A 198 27.28 -10.53 17.21
C PRO A 198 26.26 -10.57 18.36
N TRP A 199 25.49 -11.65 18.50
CA TRP A 199 24.37 -11.76 19.45
C TRP A 199 24.74 -12.36 20.81
N LEU A 200 26.00 -12.70 21.05
CA LEU A 200 26.45 -13.24 22.34
C LEU A 200 27.20 -12.19 23.17
N ARG A 201 26.47 -11.21 23.72
CA ARG A 201 26.95 -10.44 24.89
C ARG A 201 26.28 -10.99 26.14
N SER A 202 27.12 -11.55 27.01
CA SER A 202 26.75 -12.11 28.31
C SER A 202 26.05 -11.08 29.19
N LEU A 203 24.91 -11.49 29.74
CA LEU A 203 24.36 -10.98 30.99
C LEU A 203 25.35 -11.28 32.11
N SER A 204 25.83 -10.24 32.79
CA SER A 204 26.59 -10.38 34.03
C SER A 204 26.22 -9.25 34.98
N GLY A 205 25.49 -9.57 36.05
CA GLY A 205 25.48 -8.77 37.28
C GLY A 205 24.11 -8.53 37.91
N ALA A 206 23.71 -9.45 38.81
CA ALA A 206 23.35 -9.18 40.22
C ALA A 206 22.30 -10.19 40.74
N ALA A 207 22.72 -11.02 41.69
CA ALA A 207 21.87 -11.92 42.44
C ALA A 207 21.04 -11.16 43.48
N GLY A 208 19.78 -11.55 43.66
CA GLY A 208 18.88 -10.97 44.66
C GLY A 208 17.54 -11.68 44.77
N GLN A 209 17.53 -12.81 45.47
CA GLN A 209 16.45 -13.42 46.28
C GLN A 209 15.08 -13.78 45.65
N SER A 210 14.65 -14.95 46.10
CA SER A 210 13.44 -15.73 45.83
C SER A 210 12.12 -15.05 46.15
N ASN A 211 11.08 -15.36 45.37
CA ASN A 211 9.84 -15.92 45.91
C ASN A 211 8.99 -16.62 44.83
N HIS A 212 8.42 -17.75 45.22
CA HIS A 212 7.50 -18.58 44.47
C HIS A 212 6.26 -17.81 43.97
N SER A 213 5.83 -18.06 42.74
CA SER A 213 4.41 -18.36 42.46
C SER A 213 4.25 -19.00 41.08
N THR A 214 3.61 -20.16 41.11
CA THR A 214 3.10 -20.95 40.00
C THR A 214 2.02 -20.17 39.25
N PHE A 215 2.05 -20.14 37.91
CA PHE A 215 0.80 -20.06 37.15
C PHE A 215 0.86 -20.82 35.82
N SER A 216 -0.26 -21.49 35.56
CA SER A 216 -0.43 -22.65 34.72
C SER A 216 -0.58 -22.32 33.23
N SER A 217 -0.21 -23.31 32.41
CA SER A 217 -0.62 -23.48 31.02
C SER A 217 -2.14 -23.37 30.84
N ALA A 218 -2.55 -22.75 29.73
CA ALA A 218 -3.78 -23.08 29.02
C ALA A 218 -3.54 -22.91 27.51
N CYS A 219 -3.21 -24.03 26.87
CA CYS A 219 -3.31 -24.21 25.43
C CYS A 219 -4.76 -24.54 25.12
N SER A 220 -5.48 -23.64 24.43
CA SER A 220 -6.85 -23.89 23.98
C SER A 220 -6.84 -24.40 22.55
N THR A 221 -7.01 -25.72 22.41
CA THR A 221 -7.33 -26.41 21.17
C THR A 221 -8.68 -25.96 20.62
N VAL A 222 -8.71 -25.29 19.47
CA VAL A 222 -9.93 -25.05 18.70
C VAL A 222 -10.17 -26.23 17.77
N SER A 223 -11.31 -26.88 17.99
CA SER A 223 -11.83 -28.04 17.27
C SER A 223 -12.32 -27.66 15.87
N THR A 224 -11.74 -28.26 14.83
CA THR A 224 -12.22 -28.17 13.45
C THR A 224 -13.37 -29.15 13.23
N ARG A 225 -14.62 -28.67 13.23
CA ARG A 225 -15.76 -29.38 12.62
C ARG A 225 -15.86 -29.02 11.15
N ARG A 226 -15.84 -30.03 10.28
CA ARG A 226 -16.22 -29.93 8.85
C ARG A 226 -17.73 -29.71 8.72
N PRO A 227 -18.19 -28.82 7.84
CA PRO A 227 -19.53 -28.91 7.26
C PRO A 227 -19.49 -29.73 5.96
N GLY A 228 -20.40 -30.68 5.84
CA GLY A 228 -20.61 -31.48 4.64
C GLY A 228 -21.41 -30.73 3.57
N ASP A 229 -21.28 -31.23 2.34
CA ASP A 229 -22.07 -30.87 1.17
C ASP A 229 -23.57 -31.06 1.38
N PRO A 230 -24.40 -30.18 0.79
CA PRO A 230 -25.61 -30.65 0.16
C PRO A 230 -25.79 -30.03 -1.22
N TYR A 231 -25.27 -30.69 -2.26
CA TYR A 231 -25.88 -30.61 -3.59
C TYR A 231 -27.13 -31.50 -3.58
N ALA A 232 -28.27 -30.92 -3.16
CA ALA A 232 -29.59 -31.48 -3.38
C ALA A 232 -30.27 -30.68 -4.48
N LEU A 233 -30.51 -31.36 -5.61
CA LEU A 233 -31.24 -30.89 -6.78
C LEU A 233 -32.67 -30.46 -6.40
N ALA A 234 -33.04 -29.22 -6.72
CA ALA A 234 -34.42 -28.78 -6.85
C ALA A 234 -34.59 -28.11 -8.21
N GLY A 235 -35.56 -28.60 -8.98
CA GLY A 235 -35.70 -28.38 -10.42
C GLY A 235 -36.03 -26.94 -10.82
N LEU A 236 -35.43 -26.54 -11.95
CA LEU A 236 -35.83 -25.38 -12.73
C LEU A 236 -36.59 -25.86 -13.97
N SER A 237 -37.83 -25.42 -14.07
CA SER A 237 -38.70 -25.51 -15.25
C SER A 237 -38.10 -24.76 -16.44
N ALA A 238 -38.24 -25.37 -17.63
CA ALA A 238 -37.73 -24.87 -18.90
C ALA A 238 -38.34 -23.51 -19.31
N PRO A 239 -37.60 -22.66 -20.04
CA PRO A 239 -38.11 -21.43 -20.63
C PRO A 239 -38.93 -21.71 -21.89
N GLN A 240 -40.03 -20.97 -22.03
CA GLN A 240 -40.98 -21.02 -23.14
C GLN A 240 -40.46 -20.15 -24.31
N GLU A 241 -40.44 -20.70 -25.53
CA GLU A 241 -40.11 -19.97 -26.77
C GLU A 241 -41.13 -18.86 -27.08
N PRO A 242 -40.71 -17.76 -27.73
CA PRO A 242 -41.62 -16.72 -28.20
C PRO A 242 -42.12 -16.99 -29.63
N SER A 243 -43.38 -16.66 -29.90
CA SER A 243 -43.95 -16.56 -31.25
C SER A 243 -44.47 -15.13 -31.50
N PRO A 244 -44.45 -14.62 -32.76
CA PRO A 244 -44.38 -13.19 -33.05
C PRO A 244 -45.76 -12.55 -33.26
N MET A 245 -45.92 -11.27 -32.93
CA MET A 245 -47.01 -10.44 -33.45
C MET A 245 -46.56 -9.01 -33.76
N GLU A 246 -46.56 -8.76 -35.07
CA GLU A 246 -47.14 -7.64 -35.81
C GLU A 246 -46.88 -6.19 -35.37
N THR A 247 -46.22 -5.50 -36.29
CA THR A 247 -46.02 -4.06 -36.38
C THR A 247 -47.31 -3.39 -36.88
N SER A 248 -47.85 -2.44 -36.11
CA SER A 248 -48.82 -1.48 -36.65
C SER A 248 -48.35 -0.04 -36.42
N TYR A 249 -47.89 0.54 -37.52
CA TYR A 249 -47.71 1.97 -37.79
C TYR A 249 -48.98 2.78 -37.46
N GLN A 250 -48.85 3.91 -36.76
CA GLN A 250 -49.79 5.02 -36.97
C GLN A 250 -49.15 6.39 -36.65
N LYS A 251 -49.07 7.20 -37.72
CA LYS A 251 -48.79 8.64 -37.74
C LYS A 251 -49.87 9.43 -36.99
N ARG A 252 -49.45 10.40 -36.18
CA ARG A 252 -49.69 11.83 -36.39
C ARG A 252 -48.82 12.66 -35.46
#